data_AF-A0A7W0LKU2-F1
#
_entry.id   AF-A0A7W0LKU2-F1
#
_cell.length_a   1.000
_cell.length_b   1.000
_cell.length_c   1.000
_cell.angle_alpha   90.00
_cell.angle_beta   90.00
_cell.angle_gamma   90.00
#
_symmetry.space_group_name_H-M   'P 1'
#
loop_
_entity.id
_entity.type
_entity.pdbx_description
1 polymer ?
#
loop_
_entity_poly.entity_id
_entity_poly.type
_entity_poly.pdbx_seq_one_letter_code
_entity_poly.pdbx_strand_id
1 'polypeptide(L)'
;AGRARLVLAESYSKGWRAYCDGRDLGEPEPAEGFANSWEAPADCAAVRFAFGPQRVAGLAYWISILGGMLLLALVAVSARRHRFTVHSSQFTGSPPADPAIRAGWSAALALGFLAALAGGFLFALRAGVVIGPAVVVALRVGITRKRLLTAAAIAMAAIAVVYLVFPPENPGGYSFNYALELVAAHWLGVAAVICLGSASALGARAVRRSTLTTDD
;
A
#
# COMPACT_ATOMS: atom_id res chain seq x y z
N ALA A 1 -29.59 -31.61 29.72
CA ALA A 1 -28.46 -30.79 29.24
C ALA A 1 -28.99 -29.42 28.88
N GLY A 2 -28.44 -28.35 29.45
CA GLY A 2 -28.85 -26.98 29.10
C GLY A 2 -28.40 -26.63 27.68
N ARG A 3 -29.12 -25.75 27.00
CA ARG A 3 -28.66 -25.12 25.76
C ARG A 3 -28.07 -23.75 26.10
N ALA A 4 -26.94 -23.43 25.51
CA ALA A 4 -26.32 -22.11 25.57
C ALA A 4 -26.23 -21.54 24.15
N ARG A 5 -26.13 -20.21 24.05
CA ARG A 5 -25.83 -19.53 22.80
C ARG A 5 -24.37 -19.11 22.81
N LEU A 6 -23.61 -19.65 21.87
CA LEU A 6 -22.23 -19.24 21.63
C LEU A 6 -22.24 -18.02 20.72
N VAL A 7 -21.53 -16.95 21.10
CA VAL A 7 -21.46 -15.71 20.33
C VAL A 7 -20.00 -15.38 20.00
N LEU A 8 -19.73 -15.11 18.73
CA LEU A 8 -18.48 -14.53 18.25
C LEU A 8 -18.76 -13.09 17.85
N ALA A 9 -18.20 -12.14 18.62
CA ALA A 9 -18.36 -10.70 18.45
C ALA A 9 -17.54 -10.14 17.26
N GLU A 10 -17.65 -10.79 16.11
CA GLU A 10 -17.16 -10.34 14.81
C GLU A 10 -18.33 -10.17 13.85
N SER A 11 -18.17 -9.32 12.84
CA SER A 11 -19.18 -9.08 11.81
C SER A 11 -19.72 -10.38 11.21
N TYR A 12 -21.05 -10.45 11.10
CA TYR A 12 -21.77 -11.63 10.63
C TYR A 12 -21.32 -12.02 9.22
N SER A 13 -20.98 -13.30 9.07
CA SER A 13 -20.63 -13.87 7.78
C SER A 13 -20.99 -15.34 7.73
N LYS A 14 -21.64 -15.75 6.63
CA LYS A 14 -21.96 -17.15 6.32
C LYS A 14 -20.72 -18.05 6.21
N GLY A 15 -19.52 -17.46 6.11
CA GLY A 15 -18.25 -18.20 6.03
C GLY A 15 -17.77 -18.75 7.37
N TRP A 16 -18.30 -18.28 8.50
CA TRP A 16 -17.91 -18.75 9.83
C TRP A 16 -18.53 -20.10 10.18
N ARG A 17 -17.75 -20.95 10.84
CA ARG A 17 -18.18 -22.22 11.45
C ARG A 17 -17.69 -22.26 12.90
N ALA A 18 -18.49 -22.84 13.78
CA ALA A 18 -18.11 -23.10 15.16
C ALA A 18 -18.17 -24.61 15.44
N TYR A 19 -17.23 -25.07 16.25
CA TYR A 19 -17.12 -26.46 16.66
C TYR A 19 -17.06 -26.52 18.18
N CYS A 20 -17.83 -27.42 18.76
CA CYS A 20 -17.82 -27.72 20.19
C CYS A 20 -17.27 -29.13 20.39
N ASP A 21 -16.15 -29.27 21.10
CA ASP A 21 -15.48 -30.54 21.36
C ASP A 21 -15.27 -31.38 20.07
N GLY A 22 -14.96 -30.67 18.98
CA GLY A 22 -14.75 -31.23 17.64
C GLY A 22 -16.02 -31.42 16.79
N ARG A 23 -17.23 -31.27 17.36
CA ARG A 23 -18.50 -31.42 16.64
C ARG A 23 -18.95 -30.09 16.02
N ASP A 24 -19.32 -30.12 14.74
CA ASP A 24 -19.80 -28.94 14.01
C ASP A 24 -21.16 -28.48 14.55
N LEU A 25 -21.28 -27.19 14.86
CA LEU A 25 -22.51 -26.55 15.34
C LEU A 25 -23.39 -26.02 14.19
N GLY A 26 -22.92 -26.09 12.94
CA GLY A 26 -23.70 -25.76 11.75
C GLY A 26 -23.48 -24.33 11.24
N GLU A 27 -24.54 -23.75 10.68
CA GLU A 27 -24.51 -22.39 10.12
C GLU A 27 -24.63 -21.33 11.21
N PRO A 28 -23.92 -20.19 11.07
CA PRO A 28 -24.05 -19.08 12.00
C PRO A 28 -25.42 -18.40 11.85
N GLU A 29 -26.01 -18.03 12.98
CA GLU A 29 -27.16 -17.15 13.06
C GLU A 29 -26.72 -15.74 13.50
N PRO A 30 -27.33 -14.66 12.95
CA PRO A 30 -27.06 -13.31 13.43
C PRO A 30 -27.45 -13.12 14.90
N ALA A 31 -26.56 -12.54 15.70
CA ALA A 31 -26.85 -12.11 17.07
C ALA A 31 -26.49 -10.65 17.29
N GLU A 32 -27.20 -9.97 18.19
CA GLU A 32 -26.90 -8.59 18.61
C GLU A 32 -26.74 -7.59 17.43
N GLY A 33 -27.43 -7.84 16.32
CA GLY A 33 -27.43 -6.99 15.13
C GLY A 33 -26.17 -7.04 14.24
N PHE A 34 -25.08 -7.65 14.69
CA PHE A 34 -23.84 -7.75 13.90
C PHE A 34 -23.02 -9.03 14.10
N ALA A 35 -23.21 -9.77 15.20
CA ALA A 35 -22.34 -10.87 15.59
C ALA A 35 -22.75 -12.21 14.94
N ASN A 36 -21.83 -13.18 14.96
CA ASN A 36 -22.12 -14.56 14.58
C ASN A 36 -22.50 -15.37 15.83
N SER A 37 -23.50 -16.24 15.74
CA SER A 37 -23.91 -17.07 16.87
C SER A 37 -24.33 -18.49 16.48
N TRP A 38 -24.28 -19.40 17.45
CA TRP A 38 -24.66 -20.80 17.29
C TRP A 38 -25.36 -21.31 18.54
N GLU A 39 -26.30 -22.25 18.38
CA GLU A 39 -26.76 -23.06 19.51
C GLU A 39 -25.65 -24.06 19.88
N ALA A 40 -25.27 -24.08 21.16
CA ALA A 40 -24.23 -24.97 21.68
C ALA A 40 -24.72 -25.70 22.94
N PRO A 41 -24.23 -26.92 23.20
CA PRO A 41 -24.42 -27.59 24.48
C PRO A 41 -23.81 -26.75 25.62
N ALA A 42 -24.49 -26.67 26.77
CA ALA A 42 -23.99 -25.92 27.93
C ALA A 42 -22.74 -26.55 28.58
N ASP A 43 -22.46 -27.81 28.27
CA ASP A 43 -21.30 -28.59 28.74
C ASP A 43 -20.09 -28.53 27.78
N CYS A 44 -20.15 -27.66 26.76
CA CYS A 44 -19.05 -27.48 25.81
C CYS A 44 -17.75 -27.03 26.51
N ALA A 45 -16.71 -27.87 26.48
CA ALA A 45 -15.45 -27.57 27.15
C ALA A 45 -14.48 -26.80 26.25
N ALA A 46 -14.42 -27.15 24.96
CA ALA A 46 -13.53 -26.54 23.98
C ALA A 46 -14.29 -26.04 22.75
N VAL A 47 -14.18 -24.74 22.50
CA VAL A 47 -14.76 -24.09 21.32
C VAL A 47 -13.66 -23.78 20.32
N ARG A 48 -13.91 -24.09 19.04
CA ARG A 48 -13.05 -23.69 17.93
C ARG A 48 -13.87 -22.99 16.85
N PHE A 49 -13.39 -21.85 16.39
CA PHE A 49 -13.97 -21.15 15.24
C PHE A 49 -13.10 -21.39 13.99
N ALA A 50 -13.73 -21.45 12.83
CA ALA A 50 -13.03 -21.53 11.56
C ALA A 50 -13.76 -20.74 10.48
N PHE A 51 -12.99 -20.00 9.69
CA PHE A 51 -13.51 -19.31 8.52
C PHE A 51 -13.29 -20.16 7.27
N GLY A 52 -14.37 -20.67 6.67
CA GLY A 52 -14.32 -21.54 5.49
C GLY A 52 -13.49 -20.98 4.33
N PRO A 53 -13.68 -19.69 3.94
CA PRO A 53 -12.91 -19.07 2.86
C PRO A 53 -11.38 -19.00 3.11
N GLN A 54 -10.93 -19.15 4.36
CA GLN A 54 -9.50 -19.12 4.71
C GLN A 54 -8.69 -20.19 3.97
N ARG A 55 -9.28 -21.36 3.72
CA ARG A 55 -8.59 -22.44 2.97
C ARG A 55 -8.29 -22.05 1.52
N VAL A 56 -9.25 -21.40 0.86
CA VAL A 56 -9.10 -20.93 -0.51
C VAL A 56 -8.08 -19.80 -0.59
N ALA A 57 -8.14 -18.85 0.35
CA ALA A 57 -7.14 -17.79 0.47
C ALA A 57 -5.72 -18.36 0.70
N GLY A 58 -5.59 -19.34 1.60
CA GLY A 58 -4.33 -20.04 1.86
C GLY A 58 -3.75 -20.69 0.61
N LEU A 59 -4.58 -21.36 -0.19
CA LEU A 59 -4.15 -21.95 -1.46
C LEU A 59 -3.71 -20.87 -2.46
N ALA A 60 -4.46 -19.76 -2.56
CA ALA A 60 -4.11 -18.66 -3.44
C ALA A 60 -2.75 -18.05 -3.08
N TYR A 61 -2.45 -17.86 -1.78
CA TYR A 61 -1.15 -17.38 -1.33
C TYR A 61 -0.01 -18.32 -1.75
N TRP A 62 -0.18 -19.64 -1.62
CA TRP A 62 0.81 -20.60 -2.09
C TRP A 62 1.04 -20.52 -3.60
N ILE A 63 -0.03 -20.39 -4.39
CA ILE A 63 0.07 -20.20 -5.84
C ILE A 63 0.83 -18.91 -6.17
N SER A 64 0.53 -17.80 -5.47
CA SER A 64 1.23 -16.53 -5.66
C SER A 64 2.71 -16.62 -5.32
N ILE A 65 3.09 -17.32 -4.25
CA ILE A 65 4.50 -17.56 -3.88
C ILE A 65 5.21 -18.33 -4.99
N LEU A 66 4.61 -19.41 -5.48
CA LEU A 66 5.18 -20.21 -6.56
C LEU A 66 5.32 -19.40 -7.87
N GLY A 67 4.31 -18.61 -8.21
CA GLY A 67 4.35 -17.69 -9.36
C GLY A 67 5.45 -16.65 -9.22
N GLY A 68 5.58 -16.02 -8.05
CA GLY A 68 6.66 -15.06 -7.76
C GLY A 68 8.04 -15.70 -7.84
N MET A 69 8.22 -16.88 -7.26
CA MET A 69 9.46 -17.65 -7.37
C MET A 69 9.80 -18.02 -8.81
N LEU A 70 8.81 -18.41 -9.61
CA LEU A 70 9.00 -18.71 -11.03
C LEU A 70 9.47 -17.46 -11.79
N LEU A 71 8.85 -16.30 -11.56
CA LEU A 71 9.26 -15.05 -12.18
C LEU A 71 10.68 -14.64 -11.76
N LEU A 72 11.02 -14.77 -10.47
CA LEU A 72 12.38 -14.51 -9.98
C LEU A 72 13.40 -15.48 -10.58
N ALA A 73 13.06 -16.76 -10.70
CA ALA A 73 13.90 -17.76 -11.35
C ALA A 73 14.10 -17.43 -12.84
N LEU A 74 13.06 -17.01 -13.55
CA LEU A 74 13.15 -16.57 -14.95
C LEU A 74 14.05 -15.34 -15.08
N VAL A 75 13.93 -14.35 -14.19
CA VAL A 75 14.81 -13.17 -14.16
C VAL A 75 16.25 -13.59 -13.86
N ALA A 76 16.49 -14.48 -12.90
CA ALA A 76 17.83 -14.94 -12.54
C ALA A 76 18.46 -15.77 -13.67
N VAL A 77 17.71 -16.67 -14.30
CA VAL A 77 18.16 -17.46 -15.46
C VAL A 77 18.43 -16.56 -16.64
N SER A 78 17.56 -15.58 -16.91
CA SER A 78 17.76 -14.57 -17.95
C SER A 78 19.05 -13.77 -17.68
N ALA A 79 19.24 -13.23 -16.48
CA ALA A 79 20.44 -12.49 -16.09
C ALA A 79 21.72 -13.35 -16.07
N ARG A 80 21.61 -14.68 -15.93
CA ARG A 80 22.76 -15.61 -16.01
C ARG A 80 23.08 -16.03 -17.43
N ARG A 81 22.06 -16.26 -18.27
CA ARG A 81 22.20 -16.62 -19.70
C ARG A 81 22.66 -15.42 -20.51
N HIS A 82 22.06 -14.28 -20.24
CA HIS A 82 22.61 -12.98 -20.56
C HIS A 82 23.59 -12.61 -19.45
N ARG A 83 24.73 -13.33 -19.32
CA ARG A 83 25.94 -12.66 -18.81
C ARG A 83 25.95 -11.36 -19.57
N PHE A 84 25.71 -10.23 -18.91
CA PHE A 84 25.44 -8.98 -19.58
C PHE A 84 26.57 -8.75 -20.59
N THR A 85 26.35 -9.14 -21.86
CA THR A 85 26.61 -8.26 -22.95
C THR A 85 25.70 -7.11 -22.61
N VAL A 86 26.24 -6.22 -21.78
CA VAL A 86 25.98 -4.81 -21.92
C VAL A 86 26.34 -4.62 -23.37
N HIS A 87 25.35 -4.81 -24.25
CA HIS A 87 25.34 -4.05 -25.46
C HIS A 87 25.23 -2.66 -24.89
N SER A 88 26.40 -2.08 -24.62
CA SER A 88 26.56 -0.66 -24.67
C SER A 88 26.11 -0.37 -26.09
N SER A 89 24.78 -0.21 -26.28
CA SER A 89 24.39 0.93 -27.07
C SER A 89 25.16 2.02 -26.36
N GLN A 90 26.27 2.43 -26.99
CA GLN A 90 26.82 3.71 -26.67
C GLN A 90 25.61 4.60 -26.86
N PHE A 91 24.97 4.95 -25.75
CA PHE A 91 23.93 5.93 -25.73
C PHE A 91 24.72 7.20 -26.04
N THR A 92 24.96 7.41 -27.34
CA THR A 92 25.69 8.54 -27.92
C THR A 92 24.82 9.80 -27.85
N GLY A 93 23.60 9.69 -27.34
CA GLY A 93 22.85 10.82 -26.83
C GLY A 93 23.35 11.21 -25.44
N SER A 94 23.50 12.51 -25.19
CA SER A 94 23.54 12.98 -23.80
C SER A 94 22.30 12.45 -23.05
N PRO A 95 22.42 12.08 -21.75
CA PRO A 95 21.25 11.74 -20.96
C PRO A 95 20.21 12.85 -21.12
N PRO A 96 18.93 12.51 -21.33
CA PRO A 96 17.91 13.53 -21.56
C PRO A 96 17.95 14.54 -20.42
N ALA A 97 18.00 15.82 -20.79
CA ALA A 97 18.08 16.90 -19.80
C ALA A 97 16.92 16.75 -18.81
N ASP A 98 17.23 16.83 -17.51
CA ASP A 98 16.23 16.87 -16.42
C ASP A 98 16.18 18.31 -15.87
N PRO A 99 15.58 19.26 -16.62
CA PRO A 99 15.59 20.65 -16.23
C PRO A 99 14.87 20.85 -14.90
N ALA A 100 15.49 21.62 -14.01
CA ALA A 100 14.86 21.97 -12.75
C ALA A 100 13.65 22.87 -12.99
N ILE A 101 12.49 22.46 -12.51
CA ILE A 101 11.26 23.23 -12.58
C ILE A 101 11.29 24.25 -11.45
N ARG A 102 11.32 25.52 -11.83
CA ARG A 102 11.26 26.66 -10.92
C ARG A 102 10.03 27.49 -11.23
N ALA A 103 9.35 27.94 -10.18
CA ALA A 103 8.22 28.85 -10.32
C ALA A 103 8.54 30.19 -9.63
N GLY A 104 7.96 31.26 -10.17
CA GLY A 104 7.87 32.54 -9.48
C GLY A 104 7.01 32.41 -8.21
N TRP A 105 7.15 33.35 -7.28
CA TRP A 105 6.47 33.28 -5.97
C TRP A 105 4.95 33.13 -6.07
N SER A 106 4.29 33.87 -6.97
CA SER A 106 2.84 33.79 -7.16
C SER A 106 2.40 32.39 -7.59
N ALA A 107 3.05 31.83 -8.61
CA ALA A 107 2.76 30.48 -9.10
C ALA A 107 3.11 29.41 -8.05
N ALA A 108 4.22 29.57 -7.32
CA ALA A 108 4.62 28.65 -6.26
C ALA A 108 3.60 28.64 -5.11
N LEU A 109 3.13 29.81 -4.67
CA LEU A 109 2.13 29.95 -3.62
C LEU A 109 0.76 29.40 -4.08
N ALA A 110 0.34 29.70 -5.31
CA ALA A 110 -0.92 29.18 -5.85
C ALA A 110 -0.89 27.64 -5.96
N LEU A 111 0.17 27.07 -6.52
CA LEU A 111 0.32 25.61 -6.62
C LEU A 111 0.48 24.96 -5.24
N GLY A 112 1.21 25.59 -4.32
CA GLY A 112 1.33 25.15 -2.94
C GLY A 112 -0.02 25.14 -2.22
N PHE A 113 -0.82 26.19 -2.38
CA PHE A 113 -2.16 26.26 -1.80
C PHE A 113 -3.10 25.19 -2.38
N LEU A 114 -3.11 25.02 -3.71
CA LEU A 114 -3.89 23.96 -4.35
C LEU A 114 -3.45 22.56 -3.89
N ALA A 115 -2.15 22.34 -3.77
CA ALA A 115 -1.60 21.09 -3.24
C ALA A 115 -1.96 20.87 -1.76
N ALA A 116 -2.00 21.94 -0.95
CA ALA A 116 -2.44 21.89 0.43
C ALA A 116 -3.92 21.49 0.54
N LEU A 117 -4.80 22.08 -0.29
CA LEU A 117 -6.22 21.73 -0.33
C LEU A 117 -6.43 20.28 -0.77
N ALA A 118 -5.78 19.87 -1.87
CA ALA A 118 -5.89 18.51 -2.38
C ALA A 118 -5.34 17.47 -1.38
N GLY A 119 -4.16 17.71 -0.80
CA GLY A 119 -3.57 16.84 0.21
C GLY A 119 -4.37 16.82 1.51
N GLY A 120 -4.92 17.97 1.90
CA GLY A 120 -5.83 18.13 3.02
C GLY A 120 -7.09 17.27 2.89
N PHE A 121 -7.70 17.30 1.71
CA PHE A 121 -8.91 16.55 1.37
C PHE A 121 -8.66 15.04 1.23
N LEU A 122 -7.58 14.65 0.55
CA LEU A 122 -7.31 13.24 0.23
C LEU A 122 -6.71 12.44 1.38
N PHE A 123 -5.89 13.07 2.24
CA PHE A 123 -5.10 12.35 3.25
C PHE A 123 -5.43 12.76 4.68
N ALA A 124 -5.49 14.06 4.96
CA ALA A 124 -6.00 14.69 6.19
C ALA A 124 -5.62 16.18 6.19
N LEU A 125 -6.35 17.03 6.93
CA LEU A 125 -6.03 18.45 7.12
C LEU A 125 -4.55 18.71 7.47
N ARG A 126 -3.98 17.92 8.39
CA ARG A 126 -2.56 18.01 8.78
C ARG A 126 -1.59 17.70 7.63
N ALA A 127 -1.98 16.84 6.69
CA ALA A 127 -1.18 16.55 5.50
C ALA A 127 -1.07 17.79 4.61
N GLY A 128 -2.21 18.48 4.40
CA GLY A 128 -2.25 19.73 3.64
C GLY A 128 -1.31 20.80 4.18
N VAL A 129 -1.26 20.95 5.51
CA VAL A 129 -0.36 21.89 6.21
C VAL A 129 1.12 21.63 5.90
N VAL A 130 1.51 20.37 5.65
CA VAL A 130 2.89 20.01 5.31
C VAL A 130 3.14 20.06 3.80
N ILE A 131 2.21 19.50 3.02
CA ILE A 131 2.34 19.38 1.56
C ILE A 131 2.43 20.75 0.89
N GLY A 132 1.60 21.72 1.31
CA GLY A 132 1.58 23.04 0.71
C GLY A 132 2.94 23.76 0.77
N PRO A 133 3.49 24.01 1.97
CA PRO A 133 4.81 24.59 2.13
C PRO A 133 5.92 23.78 1.44
N ALA A 134 5.86 22.45 1.50
CA ALA A 134 6.83 21.59 0.82
C ALA A 134 6.83 21.81 -0.70
N VAL A 135 5.65 21.96 -1.33
CA VAL A 135 5.52 22.28 -2.75
C VAL A 135 6.06 23.67 -3.07
N VAL A 136 5.77 24.67 -2.24
CA VAL A 136 6.33 26.03 -2.41
C VAL A 136 7.85 25.97 -2.40
N VAL A 137 8.44 25.37 -1.37
CA VAL A 137 9.90 25.26 -1.22
C VAL A 137 10.50 24.48 -2.39
N ALA A 138 9.91 23.35 -2.78
CA ALA A 138 10.37 22.55 -3.91
C ALA A 138 10.41 23.35 -5.23
N LEU A 139 9.36 24.12 -5.52
CA LEU A 139 9.28 24.96 -6.72
C LEU A 139 10.20 26.18 -6.66
N ARG A 140 10.56 26.66 -5.45
CA ARG A 140 11.51 27.77 -5.28
C ARG A 140 12.96 27.33 -5.41
N VAL A 141 13.32 26.19 -4.83
CA VAL A 141 14.67 25.60 -4.91
C VAL A 141 14.96 25.03 -6.30
N GLY A 142 13.92 24.60 -7.01
CA GLY A 142 14.04 23.92 -8.29
C GLY A 142 14.02 22.41 -8.09
N ILE A 143 12.90 21.80 -8.50
CA ILE A 143 12.69 20.37 -8.40
C ILE A 143 12.90 19.70 -9.76
N THR A 144 13.60 18.58 -9.75
CA THR A 144 13.84 17.78 -10.96
C THR A 144 13.09 16.45 -10.85
N ARG A 145 12.84 15.79 -11.98
CA ARG A 145 12.17 14.48 -11.98
C ARG A 145 13.01 13.45 -11.22
N LYS A 146 14.33 13.48 -11.38
CA LYS A 146 15.25 12.59 -10.67
C LYS A 146 15.14 12.75 -9.16
N ARG A 147 15.07 13.98 -8.64
CA ARG A 147 14.92 14.23 -7.19
C ARG A 147 13.62 13.64 -6.64
N LEU A 148 12.51 13.79 -7.37
CA LEU A 148 11.22 13.21 -6.98
C LEU A 148 11.27 11.68 -6.96
N LEU A 149 11.86 11.06 -7.99
CA LEU A 149 12.02 9.60 -8.05
C LEU A 149 12.94 9.08 -6.94
N THR A 150 14.04 9.76 -6.66
CA THR A 150 14.94 9.41 -5.55
C THR A 150 14.23 9.55 -4.20
N ALA A 151 13.48 10.63 -3.98
CA ALA A 151 12.69 10.80 -2.76
C ALA A 151 11.63 9.70 -2.60
N ALA A 152 10.93 9.33 -3.67
CA ALA A 152 9.97 8.23 -3.66
C ALA A 152 10.66 6.89 -3.31
N ALA A 153 11.81 6.59 -3.92
CA ALA A 153 12.57 5.37 -3.64
C ALA A 153 13.05 5.31 -2.18
N ILE A 154 13.57 6.42 -1.65
CA ILE A 154 13.98 6.53 -0.25
C ILE A 154 12.78 6.31 0.68
N ALA A 155 11.64 6.95 0.40
CA ALA A 155 10.43 6.79 1.20
C ALA A 155 9.93 5.33 1.18
N MET A 156 9.92 4.67 0.03
CA MET A 156 9.56 3.25 -0.07
C MET A 156 10.50 2.33 0.70
N ALA A 157 11.82 2.56 0.61
CA ALA A 157 12.79 1.80 1.41
C ALA A 157 12.60 2.06 2.91
N ALA A 158 12.34 3.31 3.30
CA ALA A 158 12.08 3.69 4.68
C ALA A 158 10.82 3.02 5.24
N ILE A 159 9.77 2.81 4.44
CA ILE A 159 8.58 2.03 4.87
C ILE A 159 8.99 0.64 5.33
N ALA A 160 9.80 -0.08 4.54
CA ALA A 160 10.25 -1.41 4.91
C ALA A 160 11.05 -1.39 6.22
N VAL A 161 11.94 -0.40 6.39
CA VAL A 161 12.69 -0.22 7.65
C VAL A 161 11.76 0.06 8.83
N VAL A 162 10.77 0.93 8.67
CA VAL A 162 9.81 1.25 9.75
C VAL A 162 9.05 0.00 10.20
N TYR A 163 8.58 -0.83 9.27
CA TYR A 163 7.89 -2.07 9.60
C TYR A 163 8.79 -3.09 10.32
N LEU A 164 10.10 -3.08 10.07
CA LEU A 164 11.06 -3.97 10.72
C LEU A 164 11.48 -3.47 12.10
N VAL A 165 11.64 -2.16 12.26
CA VAL A 165 12.13 -1.53 13.51
C VAL A 165 10.99 -1.29 14.51
N PHE A 166 9.80 -0.99 14.01
CA PHE A 166 8.61 -0.69 14.80
C PHE A 166 7.49 -1.69 14.47
N PRO A 167 7.65 -2.98 14.82
CA PRO A 167 6.60 -3.96 14.62
C PRO A 167 5.38 -3.60 15.48
N PRO A 168 4.16 -3.83 14.97
CA PRO A 168 2.93 -3.64 15.74
C PRO A 168 2.89 -4.62 16.92
N GLU A 169 2.28 -4.19 18.03
CA GLU A 169 2.26 -4.98 19.28
C GLU A 169 1.47 -6.28 19.11
N ASN A 170 0.40 -6.23 18.30
CA ASN A 170 -0.50 -7.35 18.05
C ASN A 170 -0.66 -7.61 16.55
N PRO A 171 0.29 -8.32 15.90
CA PRO A 171 0.22 -8.61 14.46
C PRO A 171 -0.92 -9.57 14.08
N GLY A 172 -1.57 -10.22 15.06
CA GLY A 172 -2.68 -11.14 14.84
C GLY A 172 -4.00 -10.50 14.39
N GLY A 173 -4.08 -9.16 14.30
CA GLY A 173 -5.26 -8.45 13.78
C GLY A 173 -6.39 -8.24 14.79
N TYR A 174 -6.17 -8.56 16.07
CA TYR A 174 -7.16 -8.38 17.14
C TYR A 174 -7.19 -6.96 17.75
N SER A 175 -6.29 -6.07 17.32
CA SER A 175 -6.19 -4.69 17.79
C SER A 175 -6.82 -3.72 16.79
N PHE A 176 -7.85 -2.99 17.22
CA PHE A 176 -8.38 -1.84 16.47
C PHE A 176 -7.34 -0.70 16.32
N ASN A 177 -6.32 -0.68 17.19
CA ASN A 177 -5.25 0.32 17.16
C ASN A 177 -4.14 0.00 16.15
N TYR A 178 -4.17 -1.16 15.50
CA TYR A 178 -3.15 -1.57 14.52
C TYR A 178 -2.89 -0.49 13.44
N ALA A 179 -3.94 0.18 12.97
CA ALA A 179 -3.81 1.25 11.98
C ALA A 179 -3.14 2.53 12.55
N LEU A 180 -3.27 2.78 13.85
CA LEU A 180 -2.64 3.91 14.54
C LEU A 180 -1.17 3.62 14.87
N GLU A 181 -0.85 2.38 15.24
CA GLU A 181 0.52 1.92 15.55
C GLU A 181 1.48 2.14 14.35
N LEU A 182 0.98 2.02 13.12
CA LEU A 182 1.77 2.14 11.89
C LEU A 182 1.57 3.47 11.14
N VAL A 183 1.02 4.49 11.80
CA VAL A 183 0.70 5.78 11.16
C VAL A 183 1.94 6.46 10.54
N ALA A 184 3.14 6.24 11.10
CA ALA A 184 4.38 6.78 10.54
C ALA A 184 4.69 6.19 9.15
N ALA A 185 4.53 4.87 8.99
CA ALA A 185 4.72 4.20 7.70
C ALA A 185 3.69 4.69 6.67
N HIS A 186 2.46 4.97 7.11
CA HIS A 186 1.43 5.57 6.26
C HIS A 186 1.87 6.92 5.67
N TRP A 187 2.41 7.83 6.49
CA TRP A 187 2.89 9.14 6.01
C TRP A 187 4.05 9.04 5.01
N LEU A 188 4.95 8.06 5.18
CA LEU A 188 5.99 7.75 4.20
C LEU A 188 5.38 7.26 2.88
N GLY A 189 4.33 6.44 2.94
CA GLY A 189 3.56 6.00 1.77
C GLY A 189 2.94 7.18 1.01
N VAL A 190 2.29 8.11 1.73
CA VAL A 190 1.73 9.33 1.14
C VAL A 190 2.80 10.15 0.43
N ALA A 191 3.96 10.35 1.07
CA ALA A 191 5.08 11.06 0.46
C ALA A 191 5.59 10.37 -0.82
N ALA A 192 5.71 9.03 -0.81
CA ALA A 192 6.12 8.25 -1.97
C ALA A 192 5.13 8.39 -3.13
N VAL A 193 3.83 8.28 -2.86
CA VAL A 193 2.78 8.41 -3.88
C VAL A 193 2.76 9.81 -4.50
N ILE A 194 2.87 10.87 -3.68
CA ILE A 194 2.92 12.25 -4.19
C ILE A 194 4.15 12.48 -5.06
N CYS A 195 5.32 12.01 -4.61
CA CYS A 195 6.56 12.15 -5.36
C CYS A 195 6.51 11.38 -6.70
N LEU A 196 6.05 10.13 -6.66
CA LEU A 196 5.94 9.28 -7.85
C LEU A 196 4.90 9.82 -8.83
N GLY A 197 3.71 10.20 -8.34
CA GLY A 197 2.66 10.81 -9.15
C GLY A 197 3.12 12.10 -9.81
N SER A 198 3.84 12.96 -9.07
CA SER A 198 4.43 14.19 -9.60
C SER A 198 5.48 13.90 -10.67
N ALA A 199 6.40 12.95 -10.41
CA ALA A 199 7.42 12.57 -11.38
C ALA A 199 6.81 12.00 -12.68
N SER A 200 5.77 11.16 -12.56
CA SER A 200 5.04 10.59 -13.69
C SER A 200 4.29 11.67 -14.49
N ALA A 201 3.64 12.62 -13.81
CA ALA A 201 2.96 13.73 -14.48
C ALA A 201 3.94 14.63 -15.25
N LEU A 202 5.14 14.88 -14.69
CA LEU A 202 6.20 15.61 -15.37
C LEU A 202 6.74 14.84 -16.58
N GLY A 203 6.93 13.52 -16.45
CA GLY A 203 7.32 12.64 -17.54
C GLY A 203 6.31 12.63 -18.68
N ALA A 204 5.03 12.45 -18.38
CA ALA A 204 3.96 12.45 -19.38
C ALA A 204 3.85 13.79 -20.12
N ARG A 205 4.01 14.92 -19.41
CA ARG A 205 4.05 16.25 -20.03
C ARG A 205 5.23 16.44 -20.97
N ALA A 206 6.41 15.90 -20.63
CA ALA A 206 7.57 15.97 -21.49
C ALA A 206 7.35 15.20 -22.80
N VAL A 207 6.82 13.97 -22.71
CA VAL A 207 6.50 13.13 -23.88
C VAL A 207 5.46 13.82 -24.78
N ARG A 208 4.39 14.38 -24.20
CA ARG A 208 3.35 15.06 -24.96
C ARG A 208 3.87 16.31 -25.69
N ARG A 209 4.85 17.01 -25.13
CA ARG A 209 5.47 18.17 -25.81
C ARG A 209 6.35 17.74 -26.97
N SER A 210 7.09 16.64 -26.82
CA SER A 210 7.94 16.14 -27.91
C SER A 210 7.15 15.64 -29.12
N THR A 211 5.99 15.01 -28.90
CA THR A 211 5.14 14.54 -30.01
C THR A 211 4.57 15.69 -30.84
N LEU A 212 4.19 16.80 -30.18
CA LEU A 212 3.64 17.97 -30.87
C LEU A 212 4.68 18.69 -31.74
N THR A 213 5.97 18.62 -31.41
CA THR A 213 7.05 19.25 -32.18
C THR A 213 7.55 18.43 -33.35
N THR A 214 7.10 17.19 -33.54
CA THR A 214 7.54 16.31 -34.64
C THR A 214 6.57 16.32 -35.84
N ASP A 215 5.38 16.90 -35.66
CA ASP A 215 4.34 16.98 -36.70
C ASP A 215 4.31 18.34 -37.46
N ASP A 216 5.24 19.25 -37.14
CA ASP A 216 5.48 20.54 -37.84
C ASP A 216 6.75 20.45 -38.71
#